data_AF-A0A952AUD7-F1
#
_entry.id   AF-A0A952AUD7-F1
#
_cell.length_a   1.000
_cell.length_b   1.000
_cell.length_c   1.000
_cell.angle_alpha   90.00
_cell.angle_beta   90.00
_cell.angle_gamma   90.00
#
_symmetry.space_group_name_H-M   'P 1'
#
loop_
_entity.id
_entity.type
_entity.pdbx_description
1 polymer ?
#
loop_
_entity_poly.entity_id
_entity_poly.type
_entity_poly.pdbx_seq_one_letter_code
_entity_poly.pdbx_strand_id
1 'polypeptide(L)'
;MPSIGDVARTLFSRKWWWVTLLVIVLMAVMARLGIWQLDRLQERRAANAQLLAAIESAPIDLNDDVDGYTSLHPGEVSSDLANRNVIMAGKFDFANQRILKLQNLSGRAGVHLITPFVLDGTDVAVLVDRGWIPDAEYEAGNAFAEPAGNQTVDGYIALTEIISRRTSDSDVSTGSGIELFRIDIAAIQKGMPHTLLPFYVKVAPPEGGITSLPIPTAKEIDLSEGPHLDYAFQWFIFSIGLGIAYVVYIIRWLKMRNVSPSQTISGTSV
;
A
#
# COMPACT_ATOMS: atom_id res chain seq x y z
N MET A 1 14.69 -54.48 0.05
CA MET A 1 13.95 -53.20 -0.12
C MET A 1 12.79 -53.44 -1.07
N PRO A 2 11.61 -52.81 -0.91
CA PRO A 2 10.52 -52.95 -1.88
C PRO A 2 10.96 -52.44 -3.26
N SER A 3 10.57 -53.12 -4.33
CA SER A 3 10.90 -52.68 -5.70
C SER A 3 10.05 -51.47 -6.11
N ILE A 4 10.50 -50.68 -7.10
CA ILE A 4 9.71 -49.57 -7.67
C ILE A 4 8.33 -50.06 -8.13
N GLY A 5 8.27 -51.28 -8.69
CA GLY A 5 7.02 -51.91 -9.12
C GLY A 5 6.05 -52.20 -7.98
N ASP A 6 6.54 -52.55 -6.79
CA ASP A 6 5.70 -52.83 -5.62
C ASP A 6 5.08 -51.56 -5.03
N VAL A 7 5.84 -50.46 -5.03
CA VAL A 7 5.35 -49.14 -4.64
C VAL A 7 4.26 -48.67 -5.61
N ALA A 8 4.53 -48.72 -6.91
CA ALA A 8 3.57 -48.35 -7.95
C ALA A 8 2.27 -49.18 -7.86
N ARG A 9 2.37 -50.51 -7.75
CA ARG A 9 1.20 -51.40 -7.63
C ARG A 9 0.35 -51.09 -6.38
N THR A 10 0.99 -50.67 -5.30
CA THR A 10 0.30 -50.29 -4.05
C THR A 10 -0.43 -48.97 -4.20
N LEU A 11 0.23 -47.95 -4.77
CA LEU A 11 -0.34 -46.62 -5.03
C LEU A 11 -1.64 -46.69 -5.87
N PHE A 12 -1.68 -47.61 -6.83
CA PHE A 12 -2.84 -47.81 -7.72
C PHE A 12 -3.76 -48.96 -7.32
N SER A 13 -3.58 -49.55 -6.13
CA SER A 13 -4.49 -50.61 -5.64
C SER A 13 -5.84 -50.03 -5.22
N ARG A 14 -6.92 -50.81 -5.38
CA ARG A 14 -8.31 -50.40 -5.07
C ARG A 14 -8.52 -49.85 -3.64
N LYS A 15 -7.67 -50.25 -2.69
CA LYS A 15 -7.71 -49.76 -1.29
C LYS A 15 -7.01 -48.41 -1.11
N TRP A 16 -5.94 -48.15 -1.87
CA TRP A 16 -5.09 -46.97 -1.71
C TRP A 16 -5.37 -45.88 -2.74
N TRP A 17 -6.03 -46.22 -3.85
CA TRP A 17 -6.29 -45.29 -4.95
C TRP A 17 -6.99 -43.99 -4.49
N TRP A 18 -7.98 -44.07 -3.59
CA TRP A 18 -8.64 -42.88 -3.05
C TRP A 18 -7.69 -41.99 -2.23
N VAL A 19 -6.76 -42.59 -1.48
CA VAL A 19 -5.76 -41.84 -0.70
C VAL A 19 -4.72 -41.21 -1.64
N THR A 20 -4.23 -41.96 -2.63
CA THR A 20 -3.33 -41.46 -3.67
C THR A 20 -3.97 -40.28 -4.42
N LEU A 21 -5.23 -40.41 -4.82
CA LEU A 21 -5.98 -39.36 -5.49
C LEU A 21 -6.11 -38.12 -4.59
N LEU A 22 -6.47 -38.29 -3.33
CA LEU A 22 -6.58 -37.20 -2.38
C LEU A 22 -5.23 -36.47 -2.21
N VAL A 23 -4.12 -37.20 -2.08
CA VAL A 23 -2.78 -36.62 -1.97
C VAL A 23 -2.44 -35.82 -3.24
N ILE A 24 -2.70 -36.36 -4.42
CA ILE A 24 -2.47 -35.66 -5.69
C ILE A 24 -3.31 -34.37 -5.77
N VAL A 25 -4.58 -34.43 -5.39
CA VAL A 25 -5.46 -33.26 -5.36
C VAL A 25 -4.93 -32.20 -4.39
N LEU A 26 -4.53 -32.59 -3.18
CA LEU A 26 -3.96 -31.65 -2.20
C LEU A 26 -2.65 -31.03 -2.69
N MET A 27 -1.76 -31.82 -3.29
CA MET A 27 -0.53 -31.32 -3.92
C MET A 27 -0.84 -30.31 -5.03
N ALA A 28 -1.83 -30.59 -5.88
CA ALA A 28 -2.26 -29.71 -6.95
C ALA A 28 -2.86 -28.41 -6.42
N VAL A 29 -3.67 -28.46 -5.35
CA VAL A 29 -4.20 -27.27 -4.68
C VAL A 29 -3.08 -26.42 -4.10
N MET A 30 -2.12 -27.03 -3.38
CA MET A 30 -0.96 -26.31 -2.84
C MET A 30 -0.12 -25.67 -3.96
N ALA A 31 0.15 -26.40 -5.04
CA ALA A 31 0.86 -25.83 -6.19
C ALA A 31 0.07 -24.66 -6.83
N ARG A 32 -1.26 -24.78 -6.93
CA ARG A 32 -2.12 -23.70 -7.45
C ARG A 32 -2.10 -22.47 -6.56
N LEU A 33 -2.04 -22.63 -5.23
CA LEU A 33 -1.86 -21.54 -4.27
C LEU A 33 -0.50 -20.86 -4.43
N GLY A 34 0.56 -21.64 -4.67
CA GLY A 34 1.89 -21.10 -4.99
C GLY A 34 1.88 -20.25 -6.26
N ILE A 35 1.23 -20.73 -7.33
CA ILE A 35 1.04 -19.96 -8.57
C ILE A 35 0.25 -18.69 -8.31
N TRP A 36 -0.84 -18.76 -7.54
CA TRP A 36 -1.65 -17.59 -7.20
C TRP A 36 -0.84 -16.51 -6.46
N GLN A 37 0.07 -16.91 -5.57
CA GLN A 37 0.98 -15.95 -4.92
C GLN A 37 1.94 -15.29 -5.92
N LEU A 38 2.43 -16.03 -6.93
CA LEU A 38 3.25 -15.46 -8.00
C LEU A 38 2.46 -14.50 -8.89
N ASP A 39 1.20 -14.82 -9.21
CA ASP A 39 0.30 -13.93 -9.94
C ASP A 39 0.16 -12.61 -9.17
N ARG A 40 -0.09 -12.69 -7.85
CA ARG A 40 -0.24 -11.51 -6.98
C ARG A 40 1.05 -10.68 -6.87
N LEU A 41 2.20 -11.34 -6.85
CA LEU A 41 3.50 -10.69 -6.90
C LEU A 41 3.68 -9.91 -8.21
N GLN A 42 3.30 -10.48 -9.35
CA GLN A 42 3.37 -9.81 -10.65
C GLN A 42 2.45 -8.59 -10.72
N GLU A 43 1.21 -8.71 -10.23
CA GLU A 43 0.28 -7.58 -10.13
C GLU A 43 0.88 -6.45 -9.30
N ARG A 44 1.49 -6.77 -8.15
CA ARG A 44 2.15 -5.78 -7.29
C ARG A 44 3.33 -5.11 -7.98
N ARG A 45 4.18 -5.87 -8.67
CA ARG A 45 5.30 -5.33 -9.45
C ARG A 45 4.84 -4.42 -10.58
N ALA A 46 3.77 -4.78 -11.28
CA ALA A 46 3.21 -3.95 -12.35
C ALA A 46 2.70 -2.62 -11.80
N ALA A 47 1.99 -2.62 -10.67
CA ALA A 47 1.55 -1.41 -9.99
C ALA A 47 2.73 -0.55 -9.53
N ASN A 48 3.78 -1.15 -8.95
CA ASN A 48 4.99 -0.44 -8.53
C ASN A 48 5.71 0.19 -9.73
N ALA A 49 5.78 -0.50 -10.87
CA ALA A 49 6.37 0.03 -12.10
C ALA A 49 5.58 1.23 -12.65
N GLN A 50 4.25 1.18 -12.62
CA GLN A 50 3.40 2.31 -13.01
C GLN A 50 3.62 3.51 -12.08
N LEU A 51 3.67 3.27 -10.77
CA LEU A 51 3.95 4.31 -9.79
C LEU A 51 5.31 4.94 -10.07
N LEU A 52 6.38 4.15 -10.19
CA LEU A 52 7.73 4.64 -10.53
C LEU A 52 7.75 5.47 -11.81
N ALA A 53 7.12 5.00 -12.89
CA ALA A 53 7.03 5.75 -14.14
C ALA A 53 6.31 7.11 -13.94
N ALA A 54 5.29 7.17 -13.09
CA ALA A 54 4.60 8.41 -12.73
C ALA A 54 5.53 9.36 -11.93
N ILE A 55 6.39 8.85 -11.06
CA ILE A 55 7.37 9.64 -10.30
C ILE A 55 8.49 10.18 -11.19
N GLU A 56 8.97 9.37 -12.14
CA GLU A 56 10.07 9.72 -13.04
C GLU A 56 9.63 10.59 -14.22
N SER A 57 8.32 10.69 -14.46
CA SER A 57 7.78 11.57 -15.50
C SER A 57 8.12 13.04 -15.22
N ALA A 58 8.19 13.84 -16.30
CA ALA A 58 8.38 15.28 -16.18
C ALA A 58 7.30 15.86 -15.23
N PRO A 59 7.69 16.78 -14.33
CA PRO A 59 6.73 17.45 -13.47
C PRO A 59 5.65 18.15 -14.29
N ILE A 60 4.42 18.10 -13.79
CA ILE A 60 3.29 18.85 -14.36
C ILE A 60 3.45 20.32 -13.93
N ASP A 61 3.45 21.23 -14.90
CA ASP A 61 3.34 22.66 -14.59
C ASP A 61 1.86 23.00 -14.37
N LEU A 62 1.49 23.25 -13.12
CA LEU A 62 0.10 23.54 -12.80
C LEU A 62 -0.36 24.89 -13.36
N ASN A 63 0.54 25.83 -13.64
CA ASN A 63 0.17 27.13 -14.22
C ASN A 63 -0.27 26.99 -15.68
N ASP A 64 0.29 26.03 -16.42
CA ASP A 64 -0.08 25.76 -17.82
C ASP A 64 -1.35 24.89 -17.94
N ASP A 65 -1.59 24.00 -16.97
CA ASP A 65 -2.68 23.01 -17.03
C ASP A 65 -3.90 23.34 -16.14
N VAL A 66 -3.98 24.54 -15.56
CA VAL A 66 -5.05 24.95 -14.60
C VAL A 66 -6.45 24.57 -15.09
N ASP A 67 -6.77 24.95 -16.33
CA ASP A 67 -8.11 24.79 -16.92
C ASP A 67 -8.52 23.32 -17.03
N GLY A 68 -7.55 22.42 -17.22
CA GLY A 68 -7.80 20.97 -17.32
C GLY A 68 -8.31 20.34 -16.03
N TYR A 69 -8.09 20.99 -14.88
CA TYR A 69 -8.45 20.45 -13.56
C TYR A 69 -9.60 21.20 -12.88
N THR A 70 -9.75 22.50 -13.12
CA THR A 70 -10.77 23.34 -12.47
C THR A 70 -12.22 22.88 -12.67
N SER A 71 -12.52 22.18 -13.77
CA SER A 71 -13.87 21.65 -14.03
C SER A 71 -14.17 20.31 -13.33
N LEU A 72 -13.16 19.67 -12.74
CA LEU A 72 -13.32 18.36 -12.11
C LEU A 72 -13.78 18.52 -10.66
N HIS A 73 -14.64 17.61 -10.20
CA HIS A 73 -14.90 17.48 -8.78
C HIS A 73 -13.75 16.72 -8.10
N PRO A 74 -13.43 16.98 -6.81
CA PRO A 74 -12.39 16.24 -6.08
C PRO A 74 -12.49 14.72 -6.15
N GLY A 75 -13.71 14.16 -6.23
CA GLY A 75 -13.93 12.71 -6.38
C GLY A 75 -13.78 12.16 -7.80
N GLU A 76 -13.58 13.00 -8.81
CA GLU A 76 -13.44 12.63 -10.23
C GLU A 76 -11.96 12.62 -10.69
N VAL A 77 -11.05 13.07 -9.85
CA VAL A 77 -9.61 13.09 -10.14
C VAL A 77 -9.09 11.66 -10.23
N SER A 78 -8.43 11.32 -11.35
CA SER A 78 -7.85 9.98 -11.54
C SER A 78 -6.84 9.66 -10.43
N SER A 79 -6.86 8.41 -9.96
CA SER A 79 -5.84 7.89 -9.03
C SER A 79 -4.42 7.99 -9.58
N ASP A 80 -4.26 8.04 -10.90
CA ASP A 80 -2.97 8.12 -11.59
C ASP A 80 -2.29 9.48 -11.42
N LEU A 81 -3.05 10.52 -11.01
CA LEU A 81 -2.49 11.82 -10.66
C LEU A 81 -1.89 11.84 -9.25
N ALA A 82 -2.32 10.94 -8.36
CA ALA A 82 -1.68 10.82 -7.06
C ALA A 82 -0.19 10.57 -7.26
N ASN A 83 0.64 11.20 -6.43
CA ASN A 83 2.09 11.08 -6.50
C ASN A 83 2.73 11.63 -7.80
N ARG A 84 2.02 12.32 -8.69
CA ARG A 84 2.68 13.04 -9.79
C ARG A 84 3.42 14.26 -9.26
N ASN A 85 4.65 14.46 -9.72
CA ASN A 85 5.41 15.66 -9.38
C ASN A 85 4.80 16.86 -10.08
N VAL A 86 4.76 17.99 -9.39
CA VAL A 86 4.23 19.26 -9.90
C VAL A 86 5.20 20.39 -9.61
N ILE A 87 5.18 21.38 -10.48
CA ILE A 87 5.80 22.69 -10.29
C ILE A 87 4.70 23.73 -10.45
N MET A 88 4.75 24.77 -9.62
CA MET A 88 3.79 25.86 -9.71
C MET A 88 4.39 27.17 -9.22
N ALA A 89 3.97 28.28 -9.82
CA ALA A 89 4.36 29.63 -9.47
C ALA A 89 3.13 30.44 -9.03
N GLY A 90 3.30 31.27 -8.00
CA GLY A 90 2.16 31.94 -7.38
C GLY A 90 2.47 32.51 -6.01
N LYS A 91 1.44 32.75 -5.20
CA LYS A 91 1.57 33.33 -3.85
C LYS A 91 0.80 32.53 -2.83
N PHE A 92 1.39 32.38 -1.64
CA PHE A 92 0.68 31.83 -0.50
C PHE A 92 -0.31 32.85 0.07
N ASP A 93 -1.53 32.39 0.36
CA ASP A 93 -2.51 33.11 1.15
C ASP A 93 -2.48 32.63 2.60
N PHE A 94 -1.59 33.22 3.40
CA PHE A 94 -1.46 32.89 4.82
C PHE A 94 -2.68 33.31 5.65
N ALA A 95 -3.49 34.26 5.17
CA ALA A 95 -4.70 34.67 5.88
C ALA A 95 -5.76 33.56 5.89
N ASN A 96 -5.73 32.67 4.89
CA ASN A 96 -6.59 31.49 4.81
C ASN A 96 -5.86 30.18 5.08
N GLN A 97 -4.72 30.22 5.79
CA GLN A 97 -4.06 29.00 6.27
C GLN A 97 -5.01 28.18 7.16
N ARG A 98 -4.90 26.86 7.07
CA ARG A 98 -5.58 25.88 7.89
C ARG A 98 -4.57 24.96 8.58
N ILE A 99 -4.98 24.37 9.69
CA ILE A 99 -4.13 23.53 10.54
C ILE A 99 -4.71 22.12 10.55
N LEU A 100 -4.00 21.16 9.98
CA LEU A 100 -4.40 19.77 10.02
C LEU A 100 -3.91 19.15 11.33
N LYS A 101 -4.83 18.85 12.25
CA LYS A 101 -4.58 18.34 13.60
C LYS A 101 -4.35 16.82 13.61
N LEU A 102 -3.91 16.31 14.77
CA LEU A 102 -3.72 14.89 15.05
C LEU A 102 -2.71 14.20 14.13
N GLN A 103 -1.69 14.94 13.70
CA GLN A 103 -0.63 14.40 12.86
C GLN A 103 0.47 13.82 13.74
N ASN A 104 1.12 12.77 13.26
CA ASN A 104 2.22 12.12 13.95
C ASN A 104 3.42 12.02 13.04
N LEU A 105 4.57 12.48 13.51
CA LEU A 105 5.85 12.26 12.84
C LEU A 105 6.79 11.54 13.80
N SER A 106 7.14 10.29 13.46
CA SER A 106 8.10 9.47 14.23
C SER A 106 7.76 9.36 15.73
N GLY A 107 6.48 9.17 16.05
CA GLY A 107 5.99 9.02 17.43
C GLY A 107 5.73 10.34 18.16
N ARG A 108 5.94 11.49 17.51
CA ARG A 108 5.66 12.81 18.09
C ARG A 108 4.37 13.40 17.53
N ALA A 109 3.50 13.87 18.40
CA ALA A 109 2.28 14.56 18.03
C ALA A 109 2.58 15.97 17.49
N GLY A 110 1.81 16.38 16.50
CA GLY A 110 1.94 17.67 15.85
C GLY A 110 0.82 17.95 14.87
N VAL A 111 1.03 18.96 14.04
CA VAL A 111 0.07 19.44 13.06
C VAL A 111 0.74 19.69 11.71
N HIS A 112 -0.02 19.65 10.63
CA HIS A 112 0.46 20.14 9.33
C HIS A 112 -0.11 21.51 9.03
N LEU A 113 0.70 22.34 8.37
CA LEU A 113 0.30 23.66 7.89
C LEU A 113 -0.21 23.54 6.45
N ILE A 114 -1.52 23.74 6.27
CA ILE A 114 -2.18 23.66 4.97
C ILE A 114 -2.49 25.08 4.50
N THR A 115 -1.73 25.59 3.55
CA THR A 115 -1.85 26.98 3.09
C THR A 115 -2.33 27.00 1.64
N PRO A 116 -3.39 27.76 1.30
CA PRO A 116 -3.76 28.00 -0.09
C PRO A 116 -2.62 28.69 -0.84
N PHE A 117 -2.32 28.19 -2.03
CA PHE A 117 -1.35 28.77 -2.95
C PHE A 117 -2.08 29.21 -4.22
N VAL A 118 -2.21 30.52 -4.39
CA VAL A 118 -2.89 31.14 -5.53
C VAL A 118 -1.95 31.13 -6.71
N LEU A 119 -2.36 30.49 -7.80
CA LEU A 119 -1.56 30.36 -9.02
C LEU A 119 -1.45 31.71 -9.73
N ASP A 120 -0.23 32.04 -10.16
CA ASP A 120 0.08 33.33 -10.77
C ASP A 120 -0.83 33.64 -11.97
N GLY A 121 -1.32 34.88 -12.04
CA GLY A 121 -2.24 35.31 -13.09
C GLY A 121 -3.68 34.81 -12.99
N THR A 122 -4.06 34.08 -11.93
CA THR A 122 -5.42 33.52 -11.77
C THR A 122 -6.01 33.78 -10.37
N ASP A 123 -7.30 33.46 -10.18
CA ASP A 123 -7.95 33.35 -8.85
C ASP A 123 -8.11 31.88 -8.40
N VAL A 124 -7.40 30.97 -9.08
CA VAL A 124 -7.39 29.54 -8.75
C VAL A 124 -6.28 29.31 -7.74
N ALA A 125 -6.60 28.55 -6.70
CA ALA A 125 -5.65 28.15 -5.68
C ALA A 125 -5.56 26.63 -5.58
N VAL A 126 -4.44 26.14 -5.09
CA VAL A 126 -4.27 24.75 -4.67
C VAL A 126 -3.90 24.73 -3.20
N LEU A 127 -4.46 23.80 -2.44
CA LEU A 127 -4.05 23.62 -1.05
C LEU A 127 -2.65 23.02 -1.01
N VAL A 128 -1.76 23.61 -0.23
CA VAL A 128 -0.39 23.13 -0.07
C VAL A 128 -0.16 22.68 1.35
N ASP A 129 0.14 21.40 1.53
CA ASP A 129 0.71 20.87 2.74
C ASP A 129 2.21 21.23 2.78
N ARG A 130 2.52 22.24 3.59
CA ARG A 130 3.88 22.75 3.78
C ARG A 130 4.72 21.84 4.67
N GLY A 131 4.08 20.89 5.37
CA GLY A 131 4.74 19.95 6.26
C GLY A 131 4.30 20.05 7.72
N TRP A 132 4.93 19.19 8.51
CA TRP A 132 4.64 18.94 9.91
C TRP A 132 5.40 19.87 10.86
N ILE A 133 4.74 20.31 11.93
CA ILE A 133 5.37 20.96 13.09
C ILE A 133 4.94 20.25 14.39
N PRO A 134 5.80 20.22 15.43
CA PRO A 134 5.42 19.71 16.74
C PRO A 134 4.25 20.50 17.36
N ASP A 135 3.40 19.86 18.15
CA ASP A 135 2.31 20.55 18.86
C ASP A 135 2.85 21.68 19.75
N ALA A 136 3.96 21.45 20.44
CA ALA A 136 4.59 22.48 21.30
C ALA A 136 4.95 23.77 20.54
N GLU A 137 5.30 23.65 19.26
CA GLU A 137 5.67 24.77 18.39
C GLU A 137 4.42 25.49 17.86
N TYR A 138 3.35 24.75 17.57
CA TYR A 138 2.04 25.30 17.22
C TYR A 138 1.38 26.05 18.39
N GLU A 139 1.34 25.44 19.58
CA GLU A 139 0.73 26.02 20.78
C GLU A 139 1.50 27.25 21.30
N ALA A 140 2.80 27.36 20.99
CA ALA A 140 3.60 28.55 21.26
C ALA A 140 3.22 29.74 20.35
N GLY A 141 2.42 29.51 19.29
CA GLY A 141 2.03 30.54 18.33
C GLY A 141 3.17 31.02 17.44
N ASN A 142 4.22 30.21 17.28
CA ASN A 142 5.34 30.54 16.42
C ASN A 142 4.88 30.61 14.95
N ALA A 143 5.27 31.67 14.25
CA ALA A 143 5.08 31.75 12.79
C ALA A 143 6.20 30.99 12.09
N PHE A 144 5.85 30.15 11.11
CA PHE A 144 6.82 29.37 10.35
C PHE A 144 6.93 29.90 8.92
N ALA A 145 8.13 30.38 8.57
CA ALA A 145 8.55 30.90 7.27
C ALA A 145 7.39 31.29 6.33
N GLU A 146 6.91 32.52 6.39
CA GLU A 146 5.82 33.00 5.53
C GLU A 146 6.40 33.87 4.42
N PRO A 147 6.97 33.29 3.35
CA PRO A 147 7.63 34.07 2.31
C PRO A 147 6.63 34.99 1.63
N ALA A 148 6.99 36.28 1.54
CA ALA A 148 6.20 37.27 0.85
C ALA A 148 6.46 37.24 -0.67
N GLY A 149 5.45 37.59 -1.46
CA GLY A 149 5.57 37.71 -2.92
C GLY A 149 5.48 36.37 -3.66
N ASN A 150 5.84 36.39 -4.95
CA ASN A 150 5.78 35.19 -5.80
C ASN A 150 6.81 34.16 -5.34
N GLN A 151 6.38 32.92 -5.24
CA GLN A 151 7.18 31.75 -4.95
C GLN A 151 7.01 30.73 -6.09
N THR A 152 8.01 29.88 -6.25
CA THR A 152 7.89 28.63 -7.00
C THR A 152 7.88 27.50 -5.99
N VAL A 153 6.93 26.57 -6.15
CA VAL A 153 6.77 25.42 -5.27
C VAL A 153 6.90 24.16 -6.10
N ASP A 154 7.85 23.32 -5.69
CA ASP A 154 7.99 21.95 -6.16
C ASP A 154 7.30 21.02 -5.17
N GLY A 155 6.53 20.06 -5.68
CA GLY A 155 5.78 19.16 -4.83
C GLY A 155 5.23 17.96 -5.57
N TYR A 156 4.31 17.26 -4.93
CA TYR A 156 3.59 16.17 -5.54
C TYR A 156 2.11 16.17 -5.16
N ILE A 157 1.27 15.70 -6.08
CA ILE A 157 -0.17 15.68 -5.91
C ILE A 157 -0.59 14.62 -4.88
N ALA A 158 -1.49 15.01 -4.00
CA ALA A 158 -2.24 14.12 -3.13
C ALA A 158 -3.75 14.38 -3.31
N LEU A 159 -4.54 13.31 -3.25
CA LEU A 159 -5.97 13.36 -3.53
C LEU A 159 -6.77 13.70 -2.28
N THR A 160 -7.94 14.31 -2.47
CA THR A 160 -8.87 14.65 -1.38
C THR A 160 -9.18 13.43 -0.50
N GLU A 161 -9.35 13.67 0.80
CA GLU A 161 -9.63 12.63 1.80
C GLU A 161 -11.15 12.49 1.97
N ILE A 162 -11.76 11.58 1.20
CA ILE A 162 -13.21 11.37 1.21
C ILE A 162 -13.60 10.31 2.27
N ILE A 163 -14.67 10.56 3.02
CA ILE A 163 -15.33 9.51 3.82
C ILE A 163 -15.91 8.48 2.86
N SER A 164 -15.34 7.28 2.81
CA SER A 164 -16.07 6.13 2.31
C SER A 164 -17.35 5.98 3.15
N ARG A 165 -18.52 6.19 2.53
CA ARG A 165 -19.88 6.25 3.12
C ARG A 165 -20.31 5.01 3.94
N ARG A 166 -19.40 4.06 4.21
CA ARG A 166 -19.64 2.79 4.90
C ARG A 166 -19.49 2.88 6.43
N THR A 167 -18.96 3.97 6.96
CA THR A 167 -18.88 4.22 8.42
C THR A 167 -19.77 5.39 8.79
N SER A 168 -20.89 5.12 9.48
CA SER A 168 -21.66 6.15 10.16
C SER A 168 -20.87 6.68 11.37
N ASP A 169 -21.18 7.92 11.74
CA ASP A 169 -20.70 8.65 12.91
C ASP A 169 -19.23 9.08 12.90
N SER A 170 -18.99 10.30 12.44
CA SER A 170 -19.11 11.47 13.32
C SER A 170 -18.90 12.72 12.46
N ASP A 171 -19.74 13.73 12.67
CA ASP A 171 -19.44 15.12 12.30
C ASP A 171 -18.18 15.55 13.06
N VAL A 172 -17.01 15.06 12.64
CA VAL A 172 -15.73 15.61 13.03
C VAL A 172 -15.59 16.88 12.22
N SER A 173 -16.28 17.93 12.72
CA SER A 173 -16.17 19.34 12.36
C SER A 173 -15.38 19.56 11.08
N THR A 174 -16.05 19.34 9.93
CA THR A 174 -15.61 19.80 8.61
C THR A 174 -15.91 21.30 8.51
N GLY A 175 -15.56 22.02 9.57
CA GLY A 175 -16.01 23.36 9.85
C GLY A 175 -15.19 24.35 9.06
N SER A 176 -15.84 25.45 8.70
CA SER A 176 -15.28 26.75 8.29
C SER A 176 -14.21 27.33 9.27
N GLY A 177 -13.72 26.55 10.23
CA GLY A 177 -12.70 26.95 11.20
C GLY A 177 -11.29 26.77 10.64
N ILE A 178 -10.32 27.26 11.42
CA ILE A 178 -8.90 27.22 11.09
C ILE A 178 -8.35 25.79 11.21
N GLU A 179 -8.86 24.98 12.15
CA GLU A 179 -8.41 23.61 12.38
C GLU A 179 -9.23 22.57 11.61
N LEU A 180 -8.53 21.58 11.04
CA LEU A 180 -9.04 20.49 10.23
C LEU A 180 -8.54 19.15 10.79
N PHE A 181 -9.30 18.08 10.57
CA PHE A 181 -8.86 16.71 10.88
C PHE A 181 -8.59 15.87 9.63
N ARG A 182 -8.89 16.42 8.45
CA ARG A 182 -8.70 15.82 7.13
C ARG A 182 -8.71 16.88 6.05
N ILE A 183 -8.17 16.56 4.88
CA ILE A 183 -8.21 17.44 3.71
C ILE A 183 -9.37 17.02 2.79
N ASP A 184 -10.59 17.43 3.16
CA ASP A 184 -11.78 17.35 2.30
C ASP A 184 -11.90 18.66 1.51
N ILE A 185 -11.48 18.64 0.25
CA ILE A 185 -11.37 19.84 -0.58
C ILE A 185 -12.75 20.46 -0.83
N ALA A 186 -13.78 19.64 -1.05
CA ALA A 186 -15.14 20.13 -1.29
C ALA A 186 -15.73 20.82 -0.05
N ALA A 187 -15.39 20.33 1.15
CA ALA A 187 -15.78 20.99 2.39
C ALA A 187 -14.99 22.29 2.63
N ILE A 188 -13.67 22.27 2.42
CA ILE A 188 -12.79 23.44 2.63
C ILE A 188 -13.14 24.58 1.66
N GLN A 189 -13.48 24.26 0.41
CA GLN A 189 -13.89 25.23 -0.63
C GLN A 189 -15.00 26.17 -0.15
N LYS A 190 -15.94 25.70 0.69
CA LYS A 190 -17.09 26.50 1.16
C LYS A 190 -16.68 27.73 1.99
N GLY A 191 -15.49 27.70 2.59
CA GLY A 191 -14.94 28.79 3.40
C GLY A 191 -13.67 29.41 2.80
N MET A 192 -13.43 29.21 1.50
CA MET A 192 -12.25 29.70 0.78
C MET A 192 -12.64 30.82 -0.19
N PRO A 193 -11.87 31.93 -0.27
CA PRO A 193 -12.15 33.00 -1.22
C PRO A 193 -11.79 32.63 -2.67
N HIS A 194 -10.88 31.68 -2.86
CA HIS A 194 -10.36 31.24 -4.15
C HIS A 194 -11.05 29.95 -4.64
N THR A 195 -11.03 29.72 -5.95
CA THR A 195 -11.44 28.43 -6.54
C THR A 195 -10.33 27.41 -6.31
N LEU A 196 -10.60 26.34 -5.58
CA LEU A 196 -9.61 25.30 -5.27
C LEU A 196 -9.53 24.27 -6.40
N LEU A 197 -8.31 23.88 -6.74
CA LEU A 197 -8.07 22.66 -7.51
C LEU A 197 -8.61 21.43 -6.77
N PRO A 198 -9.04 20.38 -7.49
CA PRO A 198 -9.72 19.22 -6.92
C PRO A 198 -8.78 18.24 -6.19
N PHE A 199 -7.52 18.61 -6.01
CA PHE A 199 -6.47 17.88 -5.29
C PHE A 199 -5.62 18.88 -4.51
N TYR A 200 -4.74 18.38 -3.64
CA TYR A 200 -3.80 19.21 -2.89
C TYR A 200 -2.36 18.80 -3.21
N VAL A 201 -1.40 19.65 -2.87
CA VAL A 201 0.03 19.44 -3.14
C VAL A 201 0.78 19.31 -1.82
N LYS A 202 1.64 18.28 -1.71
CA LYS A 202 2.60 18.18 -0.62
C LYS A 202 3.94 18.73 -1.12
N VAL A 203 4.53 19.66 -0.37
CA VAL A 203 5.83 20.25 -0.72
C VAL A 203 6.89 19.14 -0.75
N ALA A 204 7.74 19.16 -1.78
CA ALA A 204 8.84 18.22 -1.88
C ALA A 204 9.91 18.54 -0.82
N PRO A 205 10.52 17.53 -0.17
CA PRO A 205 11.67 17.77 0.69
C PRO A 205 12.81 18.45 -0.09
N PRO A 206 13.47 19.47 0.47
CA PRO A 206 14.58 20.14 -0.20
C PRO A 206 15.77 19.18 -0.39
N GLU A 207 16.48 19.31 -1.52
CA GLU A 207 17.62 18.45 -1.87
C GLU A 207 18.77 18.49 -0.84
N GLY A 208 18.92 19.61 -0.14
CA GLY A 208 19.92 19.81 0.92
C GLY A 208 19.56 19.17 2.28
N GLY A 209 18.43 18.47 2.36
CA GLY A 209 17.90 17.91 3.59
C GLY A 209 17.07 18.90 4.41
N ILE A 210 16.35 18.37 5.40
CA ILE A 210 15.40 19.15 6.20
C ILE A 210 16.15 19.82 7.36
N THR A 211 16.31 21.13 7.28
CA THR A 211 17.04 21.92 8.28
C THR A 211 16.15 22.82 9.14
N SER A 212 14.86 22.90 8.84
CA SER A 212 13.91 23.79 9.52
C SER A 212 12.49 23.22 9.53
N LEU A 213 11.66 23.78 10.41
CA LEU A 213 10.21 23.59 10.39
C LEU A 213 9.56 24.50 9.33
N PRO A 214 8.40 24.11 8.75
CA PRO A 214 7.77 22.80 8.84
C PRO A 214 8.57 21.70 8.11
N ILE A 215 8.44 20.46 8.56
CA ILE A 215 9.10 19.28 7.98
C ILE A 215 8.23 18.75 6.83
N PRO A 216 8.65 18.87 5.56
CA PRO A 216 7.85 18.37 4.44
C PRO A 216 7.64 16.86 4.55
N THR A 217 6.46 16.40 4.15
CA THR A 217 6.17 14.96 4.13
C THR A 217 6.89 14.33 2.95
N ALA A 218 7.72 13.33 3.22
CA ALA A 218 8.30 12.54 2.15
C ALA A 218 7.21 11.71 1.47
N LYS A 219 7.39 11.44 0.18
CA LYS A 219 6.51 10.57 -0.58
C LYS A 219 6.55 9.16 -0.01
N GLU A 220 5.46 8.70 0.58
CA GLU A 220 5.33 7.32 1.04
C GLU A 220 5.10 6.41 -0.16
N ILE A 221 6.20 5.90 -0.72
CA ILE A 221 6.17 4.97 -1.84
C ILE A 221 6.46 3.58 -1.29
N ASP A 222 5.42 2.79 -1.04
CA ASP A 222 5.59 1.39 -0.71
C ASP A 222 5.85 0.56 -1.98
N LEU A 223 7.12 0.50 -2.37
CA LEU A 223 7.59 -0.37 -3.46
C LEU A 223 7.84 -1.81 -3.00
N SER A 224 7.46 -2.17 -1.77
CA SER A 224 7.62 -3.54 -1.32
C SER A 224 6.73 -4.48 -2.15
N GLU A 225 7.29 -5.64 -2.41
CA GLU A 225 6.62 -6.72 -3.14
C GLU A 225 5.72 -7.56 -2.21
N GLY A 226 5.69 -7.24 -0.92
CA GLY A 226 5.08 -8.05 0.12
C GLY A 226 5.73 -9.45 0.25
N PRO A 227 5.20 -10.31 1.13
CA PRO A 227 5.71 -11.67 1.34
C PRO A 227 5.25 -12.68 0.26
N HIS A 228 4.72 -12.22 -0.88
CA HIS A 228 4.11 -13.08 -1.90
C HIS A 228 5.09 -14.14 -2.43
N LEU A 229 6.36 -13.77 -2.65
CA LEU A 229 7.39 -14.70 -3.10
C LEU A 229 7.68 -15.79 -2.05
N ASP A 230 7.82 -15.40 -0.78
CA ASP A 230 8.09 -16.33 0.32
C ASP A 230 6.95 -17.34 0.49
N TYR A 231 5.71 -16.86 0.42
CA TYR A 231 4.54 -17.74 0.46
C TYR A 231 4.46 -18.66 -0.76
N ALA A 232 4.84 -18.20 -1.95
CA ALA A 232 4.89 -19.07 -3.12
C ALA A 232 5.88 -20.24 -2.90
N PHE A 233 7.09 -19.96 -2.41
CA PHE A 233 8.05 -21.00 -2.06
C PHE A 233 7.52 -21.96 -1.00
N GLN A 234 6.89 -21.43 0.05
CA GLN A 234 6.28 -22.24 1.10
C GLN A 234 5.25 -23.23 0.54
N TRP A 235 4.35 -22.76 -0.33
CA TRP A 235 3.33 -23.62 -0.95
C TRP A 235 3.93 -24.71 -1.85
N PHE A 236 4.98 -24.40 -2.61
CA PHE A 236 5.68 -25.40 -3.42
C PHE A 236 6.42 -26.43 -2.56
N ILE A 237 7.07 -26.01 -1.47
CA ILE A 237 7.72 -26.92 -0.52
C ILE A 237 6.69 -27.84 0.14
N PHE A 238 5.51 -27.34 0.55
CA PHE A 238 4.45 -28.18 1.10
C PHE A 238 3.91 -29.18 0.09
N SER A 239 3.71 -28.76 -1.16
CA SER A 239 3.27 -29.65 -2.24
C SER A 239 4.27 -30.79 -2.46
N ILE A 240 5.55 -30.47 -2.66
CA ILE A 240 6.61 -31.46 -2.88
C ILE A 240 6.81 -32.33 -1.64
N GLY A 241 6.85 -31.73 -0.46
CA GLY A 241 7.04 -32.39 0.83
C GLY A 241 5.95 -33.39 1.13
N LEU A 242 4.69 -33.06 0.83
CA LEU A 242 3.55 -33.99 0.97
C LEU A 242 3.73 -35.22 0.08
N GLY A 243 4.15 -35.03 -1.18
CA GLY A 243 4.44 -36.12 -2.10
C GLY A 243 5.56 -37.03 -1.61
N ILE A 244 6.68 -36.45 -1.16
CA ILE A 244 7.81 -37.19 -0.60
C ILE A 244 7.38 -37.97 0.66
N ALA A 245 6.70 -37.32 1.59
CA ALA A 245 6.23 -37.93 2.82
C ALA A 245 5.28 -39.11 2.54
N TYR A 246 4.39 -38.95 1.56
CA TYR A 246 3.47 -40.00 1.14
C TYR A 246 4.20 -41.23 0.55
N VAL A 247 5.17 -41.02 -0.35
CA VAL A 247 5.97 -42.12 -0.91
C VAL A 247 6.78 -42.84 0.17
N VAL A 248 7.43 -42.09 1.06
CA VAL A 248 8.17 -42.67 2.21
C VAL A 248 7.25 -43.47 3.11
N TYR A 249 6.04 -42.97 3.39
CA TYR A 249 5.03 -43.67 4.18
C TYR A 249 4.63 -45.00 3.56
N ILE A 250 4.37 -45.04 2.24
CA ILE A 250 4.05 -46.29 1.52
C ILE A 250 5.22 -47.29 1.57
N ILE A 251 6.46 -46.82 1.36
CA ILE A 251 7.67 -47.67 1.45
C ILE A 251 7.79 -48.29 2.86
N ARG A 252 7.59 -47.50 3.92
CA ARG A 252 7.63 -47.99 5.30
C ARG A 252 6.52 -48.98 5.60
N TRP A 253 5.31 -48.70 5.12
CA TRP A 253 4.16 -49.60 5.28
C TRP A 253 4.37 -50.94 4.60
N LEU A 254 4.91 -50.96 3.37
CA LEU A 254 5.28 -52.18 2.66
C LEU A 254 6.37 -52.97 3.41
N LYS A 255 7.37 -52.28 3.96
CA LYS A 255 8.41 -52.91 4.78
C LYS A 255 7.83 -53.59 6.03
N MET A 256 6.88 -52.95 6.72
CA MET A 256 6.23 -53.52 7.91
C MET A 256 5.36 -54.74 7.57
N ARG A 257 4.68 -54.75 6.42
CA ARG A 257 3.88 -55.90 5.98
C ARG A 257 4.70 -57.14 5.64
N ASN A 258 5.90 -56.96 5.11
CA ASN A 258 6.78 -58.08 4.75
C ASN A 258 7.52 -58.70 5.95
N VAL A 259 7.31 -58.21 7.19
CA VAL A 259 8.05 -58.61 8.39
C VAL A 259 7.28 -59.58 9.32
N SER A 260 6.01 -59.93 9.05
CA SER A 260 5.27 -60.99 9.78
C SER A 260 4.25 -61.72 8.88
N PRO A 261 3.98 -63.04 9.01
CA PRO A 261 4.31 -63.96 10.11
C PRO A 261 5.02 -65.28 9.68
N SER A 262 6.16 -65.61 10.30
CA SER A 262 6.71 -66.99 10.29
C SER A 262 7.35 -67.34 11.64
N GLN A 263 6.60 -67.18 12.73
CA GLN A 263 6.88 -67.82 14.01
C GLN A 263 5.54 -68.18 14.67
N THR A 264 4.85 -69.16 14.10
CA THR A 264 3.73 -69.84 14.77
C THR A 264 3.79 -71.33 14.43
N ILE A 265 4.41 -72.07 15.36
CA ILE A 265 4.19 -73.46 15.76
C ILE A 265 4.75 -74.59 14.87
N SER A 266 5.72 -75.31 15.45
CA SER A 266 5.88 -76.78 15.50
C SER A 266 6.88 -77.02 16.64
N GLY A 267 6.64 -77.69 17.76
CA GLY A 267 5.84 -78.86 18.15
C GLY A 267 6.68 -79.55 19.22
N THR A 268 6.22 -79.59 20.49
CA THR A 268 5.75 -80.79 21.20
C THR A 268 6.86 -81.71 21.77
N SER A 269 6.81 -81.87 23.10
CA SER A 269 7.22 -83.02 23.94
C SER A 269 8.64 -83.58 23.84
N VAL A 270 9.39 -83.48 24.95
CA VAL A 270 9.72 -84.63 25.83
C VAL A 270 9.64 -84.15 27.27
#